data_AF-A0A1Z9HZI2-F1
#
_entry.id   AF-A0A1Z9HZI2-F1
#
_cell.length_a   1.000
_cell.length_b   1.000
_cell.length_c   1.000
_cell.angle_alpha   90.00
_cell.angle_beta   90.00
_cell.angle_gamma   90.00
#
_symmetry.space_group_name_H-M   'P 1'
#
loop_
_entity.id
_entity.type
_entity.pdbx_description
1 polymer ?
#
loop_
_entity_poly.entity_id
_entity_poly.type
_entity_poly.pdbx_seq_one_letter_code
_entity_poly.pdbx_strand_id
1 'polypeptide(L)'
;MSEIKLNLIINGKNIKRSTKSHYRLLDFLREDLDLTGTKEGCGAGECGTCSVFVDGKLIKSCLMPAAKVNGSKIETVESLGTPDKMSEVQKAFCLTGASQCGFCIPGMVMAATSTLRNNPKSSLEEIKEEMGGNICRCTGYQKIFEAVEIARDVINKKQNKNVFDKYYKPENSFIGANVKRIDAPSKVTGNLKYAADMKMQNMLHMQVLRSDRPHSKIKKLDLSKALKLKGVVAAVTSDDVPGIDNFGVFVEDQPVLAKNKVRYVGEAVAAVAAESVEIAKEALSKIKIIYEDLPCLFESEEALKDKILIHEDYKTNVVKHIPIRKGNIDEGFAKADLIIEDDFSTQPVDHAYLEPMAGISYVDQDGVLTIVSPSQNITHHRHMMAKIMDLPIHKVRFIMSPVGGGFGGKEDMIYQGMLALLAMKTRLPIKYVMSREEDIVSTAKRHPTKTHYKMGLLNNGKITAVEIKTLSDGGAYGCSTEGVMRKAAILGAGPYYIENLKMDTIGVYTNNTPSGAFRSFGALQTEFATESMMDLASEKLNLDPFEIRRVNAFKKGDLTHTKQKLNSASINNVLDELEKLCKWDKGSSNHRGEERKDLNSPDNRESCTLGARLETIRSRVTK
;
A
#
# COMPACT_ATOMS: atom_id res chain seq x y z
N MET A 1 -2.63 -29.95 20.25
CA MET A 1 -2.84 -30.15 18.80
C MET A 1 -1.97 -31.31 18.35
N SER A 2 -2.40 -32.08 17.35
CA SER A 2 -1.62 -33.21 16.83
C SER A 2 -0.37 -32.75 16.07
N GLU A 3 0.73 -33.45 16.26
CA GLU A 3 1.95 -33.30 15.48
C GLU A 3 2.07 -34.41 14.43
N ILE A 4 2.73 -34.10 13.32
CA ILE A 4 3.10 -35.05 12.28
C ILE A 4 4.61 -35.02 12.07
N LYS A 5 5.20 -36.16 11.73
CA LYS A 5 6.62 -36.26 11.37
C LYS A 5 6.76 -36.19 9.87
N LEU A 6 7.59 -35.27 9.38
CA LEU A 6 7.92 -35.13 7.98
C LEU A 6 9.36 -35.58 7.72
N ASN A 7 9.56 -36.28 6.60
CA ASN A 7 10.85 -36.69 6.06
C ASN A 7 10.91 -36.29 4.58
N LEU A 8 11.71 -35.29 4.25
CA LEU A 8 11.76 -34.69 2.91
C LEU A 8 13.12 -34.07 2.63
N ILE A 9 13.33 -33.62 1.39
CA ILE A 9 14.56 -32.92 0.99
C ILE A 9 14.24 -31.44 0.84
N ILE A 10 14.97 -30.55 1.52
CA ILE A 10 14.78 -29.10 1.41
C ILE A 10 16.13 -28.46 1.08
N ASN A 11 16.18 -27.71 -0.02
CA ASN A 11 17.39 -27.05 -0.52
C ASN A 11 18.59 -28.03 -0.59
N GLY A 12 18.34 -29.26 -1.02
CA GLY A 12 19.34 -30.32 -1.14
C GLY A 12 19.71 -31.07 0.16
N LYS A 13 19.09 -30.74 1.30
CA LYS A 13 19.36 -31.38 2.60
C LYS A 13 18.21 -32.28 3.02
N ASN A 14 18.51 -33.47 3.55
CA ASN A 14 17.51 -34.34 4.16
C ASN A 14 17.04 -33.74 5.50
N ILE A 15 15.74 -33.52 5.65
CA ILE A 15 15.12 -32.95 6.84
C ILE A 15 14.14 -33.96 7.43
N LYS A 16 14.34 -34.29 8.71
CA LYS A 16 13.38 -35.01 9.55
C LYS A 16 12.93 -34.09 10.67
N ARG A 17 11.66 -33.68 10.67
CA ARG A 17 11.13 -32.68 11.62
C ARG A 17 9.69 -33.00 11.98
N SER A 18 9.31 -32.84 13.25
CA SER A 18 7.90 -32.77 13.66
C SER A 18 7.35 -31.37 13.36
N THR A 19 6.10 -31.29 12.94
CA THR A 19 5.37 -30.03 12.73
C THR A 19 3.90 -30.18 13.12
N LYS A 20 3.19 -29.07 13.30
CA LYS A 20 1.76 -29.09 13.63
C LYS A 20 0.94 -29.57 12.43
N SER A 21 -0.06 -30.42 12.66
CA SER A 21 -0.81 -31.06 11.57
C SER A 21 -1.60 -30.09 10.68
N HIS A 22 -1.96 -28.91 11.18
CA HIS A 22 -2.68 -27.88 10.42
C HIS A 22 -1.78 -26.89 9.68
N TYR A 23 -0.45 -26.99 9.85
CA TYR A 23 0.47 -26.08 9.16
C TYR A 23 0.39 -26.24 7.65
N ARG A 24 0.42 -25.09 6.97
CA ARG A 24 0.71 -25.01 5.54
C ARG A 24 2.20 -25.22 5.34
N LEU A 25 2.61 -25.54 4.12
CA LEU A 25 4.01 -25.62 3.74
C LEU A 25 4.72 -24.30 4.05
N LEU A 26 4.05 -23.16 3.83
CA LEU A 26 4.57 -21.85 4.20
C LEU A 26 4.91 -21.74 5.69
N ASP A 27 4.00 -22.19 6.56
CA ASP A 27 4.18 -22.13 8.02
C ASP A 27 5.34 -23.03 8.44
N PHE A 28 5.41 -24.25 7.90
CA PHE A 28 6.51 -25.17 8.16
C PHE A 28 7.88 -24.60 7.75
N LEU A 29 7.98 -24.03 6.55
CA LEU A 29 9.23 -23.43 6.06
C LEU A 29 9.67 -22.25 6.94
N ARG A 30 8.73 -21.36 7.30
CA ARG A 30 9.04 -20.13 8.03
C ARG A 30 9.22 -20.34 9.52
N GLU A 31 8.28 -21.02 10.17
CA GLU A 31 8.23 -21.11 11.62
C GLU A 31 9.16 -22.22 12.13
N ASP A 32 9.16 -23.41 11.52
CA ASP A 32 9.94 -24.55 12.01
C ASP A 32 11.38 -24.59 11.47
N LEU A 33 11.60 -24.10 10.24
CA LEU A 33 12.91 -24.18 9.56
C LEU A 33 13.63 -22.83 9.40
N ASP A 34 12.98 -21.72 9.74
CA ASP A 34 13.50 -20.36 9.57
C ASP A 34 13.87 -19.95 8.13
N LEU A 35 13.27 -20.61 7.13
CA LEU A 35 13.39 -20.28 5.71
C LEU A 35 12.41 -19.16 5.34
N THR A 36 12.69 -17.97 5.87
CA THR A 36 11.83 -16.79 5.77
C THR A 36 11.91 -16.08 4.41
N GLY A 37 12.74 -16.55 3.47
CA GLY A 37 12.76 -16.01 2.10
C GLY A 37 11.41 -16.19 1.41
N THR A 38 10.68 -17.25 1.78
CA THR A 38 9.30 -17.46 1.39
C THR A 38 8.38 -16.55 2.21
N LYS A 39 7.73 -15.56 1.56
CA LYS A 39 6.99 -14.49 2.25
C LYS A 39 5.48 -14.74 2.26
N GLU A 40 4.83 -14.46 3.38
CA GLU A 40 3.37 -14.45 3.48
C GLU A 40 2.81 -13.08 3.10
N GLY A 41 2.07 -13.02 1.98
CA GLY A 41 1.42 -11.81 1.50
C GLY A 41 -0.10 -11.85 1.65
N CYS A 42 -0.78 -12.52 0.73
CA CYS A 42 -2.25 -12.60 0.72
C CYS A 42 -2.82 -13.75 1.56
N GLY A 43 -2.04 -14.80 1.85
CA GLY A 43 -2.55 -16.04 2.49
C GLY A 43 -3.50 -16.89 1.62
N ALA A 44 -4.09 -16.31 0.58
CA ALA A 44 -5.10 -16.92 -0.29
C ALA A 44 -4.58 -17.48 -1.63
N GLY A 45 -3.26 -17.55 -1.85
CA GLY A 45 -2.70 -18.07 -3.10
C GLY A 45 -2.90 -17.19 -4.32
N GLU A 46 -3.06 -15.88 -4.16
CA GLU A 46 -3.15 -14.92 -5.28
C GLU A 46 -1.79 -14.32 -5.62
N CYS A 47 -1.10 -13.71 -4.65
CA CYS A 47 0.03 -12.82 -4.89
C CYS A 47 1.37 -13.46 -5.29
N GLY A 48 1.58 -14.76 -5.06
CA GLY A 48 2.83 -15.46 -5.41
C GLY A 48 4.07 -15.12 -4.57
N THR A 49 3.97 -14.34 -3.48
CA THR A 49 5.12 -14.03 -2.61
C THR A 49 5.70 -15.27 -1.90
N CYS A 50 4.90 -16.33 -1.81
CA CYS A 50 5.21 -17.59 -1.14
C CYS A 50 5.61 -18.71 -2.11
N SER A 51 5.94 -18.37 -3.37
CA SER A 51 6.28 -19.36 -4.39
C SER A 51 7.54 -20.16 -4.01
N VAL A 52 7.44 -21.48 -4.11
CA VAL A 52 8.53 -22.45 -3.90
C VAL A 52 8.45 -23.54 -4.96
N PHE A 53 9.52 -24.30 -5.21
CA PHE A 53 9.40 -25.51 -6.00
C PHE A 53 9.08 -26.71 -5.10
N VAL A 54 8.11 -27.52 -5.50
CA VAL A 54 7.83 -28.85 -4.93
C VAL A 54 7.96 -29.85 -6.07
N ASP A 55 8.92 -30.75 -5.98
CA ASP A 55 9.26 -31.74 -7.00
C ASP A 55 9.45 -31.09 -8.40
N GLY A 56 10.13 -29.94 -8.41
CA GLY A 56 10.44 -29.16 -9.61
C GLY A 56 9.30 -28.26 -10.12
N LYS A 57 8.10 -28.34 -9.55
CA LYS A 57 6.95 -27.51 -9.94
C LYS A 57 6.80 -26.29 -9.05
N LEU A 58 6.55 -25.12 -9.63
CA LEU A 58 6.32 -23.89 -8.87
C LEU A 58 4.94 -23.93 -8.19
N ILE A 59 4.92 -23.84 -6.86
CA ILE A 59 3.71 -23.96 -6.03
C ILE A 59 3.63 -22.77 -5.06
N LYS A 60 2.41 -22.27 -4.84
CA LYS A 60 2.11 -21.28 -3.80
C LYS A 60 2.00 -22.00 -2.45
N SER A 61 3.06 -21.94 -1.64
CA SER A 61 3.16 -22.72 -0.39
C SER A 61 2.08 -22.41 0.66
N CYS A 62 1.40 -21.25 0.58
CA CYS A 62 0.26 -20.92 1.44
C CYS A 62 -1.00 -21.76 1.18
N LEU A 63 -1.11 -22.47 0.06
CA LEU A 63 -2.27 -23.33 -0.23
C LEU A 63 -1.98 -24.83 -0.04
N MET A 64 -0.73 -25.19 0.24
CA MET A 64 -0.30 -26.59 0.33
C MET A 64 -0.20 -26.99 1.81
N PRO A 65 -0.97 -27.98 2.31
CA PRO A 65 -0.76 -28.52 3.66
C PRO A 65 0.63 -29.15 3.79
N ALA A 66 1.32 -28.92 4.91
CA ALA A 66 2.66 -29.47 5.16
C ALA A 66 2.66 -31.02 5.16
N ALA A 67 1.56 -31.64 5.57
CA ALA A 67 1.39 -33.10 5.52
C ALA A 67 1.57 -33.70 4.12
N LYS A 68 1.24 -32.95 3.06
CA LYS A 68 1.28 -33.44 1.67
C LYS A 68 2.69 -33.47 1.06
N VAL A 69 3.69 -32.86 1.70
CA VAL A 69 5.05 -32.78 1.16
C VAL A 69 6.01 -33.82 1.75
N ASN A 70 5.50 -34.78 2.53
CA ASN A 70 6.31 -35.87 3.03
C ASN A 70 6.88 -36.68 1.87
N GLY A 71 8.21 -36.86 1.83
CA GLY A 71 8.93 -37.53 0.74
C GLY A 71 9.27 -36.63 -0.46
N SER A 72 8.74 -35.41 -0.54
CA SER A 72 8.99 -34.48 -1.65
C SER A 72 10.36 -33.81 -1.59
N LYS A 73 10.77 -33.21 -2.71
CA LYS A 73 11.91 -32.29 -2.81
C LYS A 73 11.40 -30.85 -2.88
N ILE A 74 11.88 -29.99 -1.99
CA ILE A 74 11.49 -28.58 -1.91
C ILE A 74 12.70 -27.70 -2.17
N GLU A 75 12.55 -26.71 -3.05
CA GLU A 75 13.50 -25.63 -3.25
C GLU A 75 12.84 -24.29 -2.94
N THR A 76 13.53 -23.48 -2.15
CA THR A 76 13.12 -22.11 -1.77
C THR A 76 14.07 -21.11 -2.44
N VAL A 77 13.85 -19.80 -2.27
CA VAL A 77 14.76 -18.80 -2.85
C VAL A 77 16.19 -18.96 -2.31
N GLU A 78 16.32 -19.46 -1.08
CA GLU A 78 17.58 -19.72 -0.41
C GLU A 78 18.42 -20.81 -1.09
N SER A 79 17.83 -21.69 -1.92
CA SER A 79 18.60 -22.67 -2.72
C SER A 79 19.20 -22.08 -3.98
N LEU A 80 18.67 -20.95 -4.48
CA LEU A 80 19.12 -20.35 -5.74
C LEU A 80 20.43 -19.58 -5.57
N GLY A 81 20.68 -19.02 -4.38
CA GLY A 81 21.91 -18.30 -4.10
C GLY A 81 21.88 -17.52 -2.79
N THR A 82 23.06 -17.04 -2.40
CA THR A 82 23.29 -16.18 -1.23
C THR A 82 23.69 -14.78 -1.69
N PRO A 83 23.71 -13.76 -0.80
CA PRO A 83 24.10 -12.40 -1.18
C PRO A 83 25.48 -12.32 -1.87
N ASP A 84 26.40 -13.21 -1.48
CA ASP A 84 27.76 -13.30 -2.06
C ASP A 84 27.82 -14.20 -3.31
N LYS A 85 26.90 -15.16 -3.44
CA LYS A 85 26.87 -16.13 -4.53
C LYS A 85 25.46 -16.28 -5.10
N MET A 86 25.04 -15.24 -5.83
CA MET A 86 23.74 -15.16 -6.48
C MET A 86 23.67 -15.95 -7.80
N SER A 87 22.49 -16.47 -8.11
CA SER A 87 22.15 -16.98 -9.46
C SER A 87 22.11 -15.87 -10.51
N GLU A 88 22.11 -16.24 -11.77
CA GLU A 88 21.99 -15.34 -12.92
C GLU A 88 20.69 -14.54 -12.85
N VAL A 89 19.57 -15.16 -12.43
CA VAL A 89 18.28 -14.48 -12.22
C VAL A 89 18.41 -13.44 -11.10
N GLN A 90 18.98 -13.80 -9.95
CA GLN A 90 19.17 -12.88 -8.83
C GLN A 90 20.07 -11.69 -9.18
N LYS A 91 21.17 -11.94 -9.92
CA LYS A 91 22.07 -10.89 -10.43
C LYS A 91 21.35 -9.96 -11.40
N ALA A 92 20.53 -10.49 -12.31
CA ALA A 92 19.77 -9.69 -13.25
C ALA A 92 18.75 -8.79 -12.54
N PHE A 93 18.06 -9.29 -11.52
CA PHE A 93 17.14 -8.49 -10.71
C PHE A 93 17.84 -7.36 -9.96
N CYS A 94 19.08 -7.59 -9.50
CA CYS A 94 19.90 -6.53 -8.90
C CYS A 94 20.28 -5.48 -9.96
N LEU A 95 20.77 -5.92 -11.12
CA LEU A 95 21.24 -5.06 -12.21
C LEU A 95 20.16 -4.09 -12.71
N THR A 96 18.94 -4.56 -12.96
CA THR A 96 17.87 -3.72 -13.54
C THR A 96 17.13 -2.85 -12.53
N GLY A 97 17.40 -3.03 -11.23
CA GLY A 97 16.61 -2.39 -10.19
C GLY A 97 15.18 -2.95 -10.07
N ALA A 98 14.96 -4.20 -10.49
CA ALA A 98 13.68 -4.91 -10.38
C ALA A 98 13.18 -5.09 -8.93
N SER A 99 14.01 -4.74 -7.94
CA SER A 99 13.69 -4.78 -6.51
C SER A 99 13.58 -3.38 -5.93
N GLN A 100 12.35 -3.00 -5.52
CA GLN A 100 12.08 -1.79 -4.73
C GLN A 100 11.89 -2.14 -3.25
N CYS A 101 10.66 -2.38 -2.78
CA CYS A 101 10.44 -2.78 -1.39
C CYS A 101 11.10 -4.12 -1.07
N GLY A 102 11.12 -5.04 -2.04
CA GLY A 102 11.77 -6.35 -1.95
C GLY A 102 10.85 -7.48 -1.50
N PHE A 103 9.64 -7.22 -1.03
CA PHE A 103 8.82 -8.24 -0.37
C PHE A 103 8.35 -9.35 -1.31
N CYS A 104 7.94 -9.02 -2.54
CA CYS A 104 7.58 -10.05 -3.52
C CYS A 104 8.75 -10.67 -4.27
N ILE A 105 9.95 -10.10 -4.11
CA ILE A 105 11.08 -10.40 -4.99
C ILE A 105 11.55 -11.86 -4.86
N PRO A 106 11.60 -12.48 -3.67
CA PRO A 106 11.82 -13.91 -3.57
C PRO A 106 10.88 -14.74 -4.44
N GLY A 107 9.57 -14.51 -4.33
CA GLY A 107 8.57 -15.21 -5.15
C GLY A 107 8.73 -14.92 -6.64
N MET A 108 9.07 -13.69 -7.02
CA MET A 108 9.34 -13.30 -8.41
C MET A 108 10.57 -14.00 -8.98
N VAL A 109 11.65 -14.13 -8.20
CA VAL A 109 12.87 -14.84 -8.60
C VAL A 109 12.57 -16.33 -8.77
N MET A 110 11.75 -16.92 -7.90
CA MET A 110 11.29 -18.31 -8.05
C MET A 110 10.47 -18.48 -9.33
N ALA A 111 9.53 -17.58 -9.60
CA ALA A 111 8.71 -17.60 -10.81
C ALA A 111 9.56 -17.45 -12.10
N ALA A 112 10.45 -16.45 -12.13
CA ALA A 112 11.37 -16.25 -13.24
C ALA A 112 12.27 -17.46 -13.48
N THR A 113 12.74 -18.09 -12.40
CA THR A 113 13.52 -19.34 -12.49
C THR A 113 12.67 -20.48 -13.06
N SER A 114 11.40 -20.58 -12.68
CA SER A 114 10.46 -21.56 -13.24
C SER A 114 10.28 -21.36 -14.74
N THR A 115 10.03 -20.12 -15.17
CA THR A 115 9.89 -19.76 -16.58
C THR A 115 11.09 -20.23 -17.39
N LEU A 116 12.31 -19.92 -16.95
CA LEU A 116 13.54 -20.27 -17.66
C LEU A 116 13.94 -21.74 -17.56
N ARG A 117 13.54 -22.45 -16.49
CA ARG A 117 13.67 -23.92 -16.41
C ARG A 117 12.73 -24.63 -17.38
N ASN A 118 11.51 -24.11 -17.53
CA ASN A 118 10.49 -24.68 -18.43
C ASN A 118 10.80 -24.42 -19.91
N ASN A 119 11.17 -23.18 -20.25
CA ASN A 119 11.60 -22.80 -21.59
C ASN A 119 12.81 -21.85 -21.49
N PRO A 120 14.05 -22.35 -21.65
CA PRO A 120 15.23 -21.51 -21.60
C PRO A 120 15.25 -20.40 -22.65
N LYS A 121 14.43 -20.48 -23.70
CA LYS A 121 14.37 -19.51 -24.80
C LYS A 121 13.08 -18.69 -24.80
N SER A 122 12.37 -18.58 -23.66
CA SER A 122 11.12 -17.83 -23.56
C SER A 122 11.19 -16.44 -24.18
N SER A 123 10.21 -16.15 -25.04
CA SER A 123 9.92 -14.80 -25.52
C SER A 123 9.43 -13.88 -24.38
N LEU A 124 9.39 -12.57 -24.63
CA LEU A 124 8.87 -11.60 -23.66
C LEU A 124 7.40 -11.88 -23.29
N GLU A 125 6.56 -12.28 -24.25
CA GLU A 125 5.16 -12.59 -23.97
C GLU A 125 5.01 -13.88 -23.15
N GLU A 126 5.82 -14.91 -23.41
CA GLU A 126 5.86 -16.10 -22.55
C GLU A 126 6.34 -15.77 -21.13
N ILE A 127 7.33 -14.88 -20.99
CA ILE A 127 7.79 -14.40 -19.67
C ILE A 127 6.65 -13.70 -18.93
N LYS A 128 5.94 -12.77 -19.60
CA LYS A 128 4.80 -12.06 -19.00
C LYS A 128 3.71 -13.02 -18.54
N GLU A 129 3.38 -14.02 -19.36
CA GLU A 129 2.34 -14.99 -19.07
C GLU A 129 2.71 -15.90 -17.89
N GLU A 130 3.89 -16.52 -17.93
CA GLU A 130 4.36 -17.44 -16.87
C GLU A 130 4.54 -16.72 -15.52
N MET A 131 4.90 -15.44 -15.54
CA MET A 131 5.01 -14.62 -14.32
C MET A 131 3.68 -13.99 -13.87
N GLY A 132 2.59 -14.14 -14.63
CA GLY A 132 1.31 -13.51 -14.32
C GLY A 132 0.69 -13.93 -12.98
N GLY A 133 1.11 -15.07 -12.42
CA GLY A 133 0.72 -15.55 -11.09
C GLY A 133 1.44 -14.89 -9.90
N ASN A 134 2.34 -13.94 -10.16
CA ASN A 134 3.14 -13.24 -9.16
C ASN A 134 2.90 -11.72 -9.25
N ILE A 135 2.46 -11.12 -8.16
CA ILE A 135 2.05 -9.71 -8.12
C ILE A 135 3.20 -8.83 -7.62
N CYS A 136 3.34 -7.63 -8.18
CA CYS A 136 4.18 -6.56 -7.63
C CYS A 136 3.43 -5.23 -7.62
N ARG A 137 3.41 -4.56 -6.47
CA ARG A 137 2.78 -3.23 -6.32
C ARG A 137 3.75 -2.07 -6.58
N CYS A 138 5.06 -2.31 -6.58
CA CYS A 138 6.07 -1.25 -6.61
C CYS A 138 6.60 -0.92 -8.02
N THR A 139 6.83 -1.92 -8.86
CA THR A 139 7.76 -1.78 -10.00
C THR A 139 7.08 -1.55 -11.35
N GLY A 140 5.78 -1.78 -11.47
CA GLY A 140 5.11 -1.78 -12.78
C GLY A 140 5.59 -2.89 -13.73
N TYR A 141 6.25 -3.93 -13.21
CA TYR A 141 6.73 -5.13 -13.90
C TYR A 141 7.82 -4.96 -14.97
N GLN A 142 7.93 -3.84 -15.67
CA GLN A 142 8.84 -3.69 -16.81
C GLN A 142 10.29 -4.10 -16.48
N LYS A 143 10.85 -3.62 -15.37
CA LYS A 143 12.21 -3.98 -14.91
C LYS A 143 12.36 -5.43 -14.45
N ILE A 144 11.26 -6.07 -14.05
CA ILE A 144 11.24 -7.51 -13.72
C ILE A 144 11.37 -8.33 -15.00
N PHE A 145 10.60 -7.99 -16.05
CA PHE A 145 10.69 -8.67 -17.34
C PHE A 145 12.07 -8.49 -17.98
N GLU A 146 12.61 -7.26 -17.97
CA GLU A 146 13.97 -6.98 -18.42
C GLU A 146 15.02 -7.83 -17.68
N ALA A 147 14.87 -8.04 -16.37
CA ALA A 147 15.76 -8.92 -15.62
C ALA A 147 15.68 -10.37 -16.07
N VAL A 148 14.48 -10.87 -16.38
CA VAL A 148 14.29 -12.24 -16.84
C VAL A 148 14.91 -12.42 -18.24
N GLU A 149 14.77 -11.43 -19.13
CA GLU A 149 15.40 -11.45 -20.45
C GLU A 149 16.92 -11.43 -20.39
N ILE A 150 17.52 -10.59 -19.53
CA ILE A 150 18.97 -10.59 -19.34
C ILE A 150 19.45 -11.94 -18.80
N ALA A 151 18.75 -12.50 -17.80
CA ALA A 151 19.09 -13.82 -17.26
C ALA A 151 18.97 -14.91 -18.33
N ARG A 152 17.90 -14.90 -19.12
CA ARG A 152 17.70 -15.78 -20.29
C ARG A 152 18.88 -15.69 -21.25
N ASP A 153 19.26 -14.49 -21.67
CA ASP A 153 20.27 -14.29 -22.70
C ASP A 153 21.67 -14.68 -22.23
N VAL A 154 21.97 -14.47 -20.94
CA VAL A 154 23.20 -14.98 -20.32
C VAL A 154 23.20 -16.50 -20.22
N ILE A 155 22.11 -17.13 -19.78
CA ILE A 155 21.99 -18.60 -19.68
C ILE A 155 22.18 -19.26 -21.05
N ASN A 156 21.66 -18.64 -22.12
CA ASN A 156 21.81 -19.13 -23.49
C ASN A 156 23.09 -18.68 -24.19
N LYS A 157 24.01 -18.02 -23.48
CA LYS A 157 25.28 -17.50 -24.04
C LYS A 157 25.09 -16.50 -25.19
N LYS A 158 23.91 -15.88 -25.32
CA LYS A 158 23.68 -14.74 -26.22
C LYS A 158 24.30 -13.45 -25.69
N GLN A 159 24.47 -13.38 -24.37
CA GLN A 159 25.14 -12.29 -23.67
C GLN A 159 26.19 -12.84 -22.71
N ASN A 160 27.31 -12.14 -22.56
CA ASN A 160 28.38 -12.53 -21.63
C ASN A 160 27.99 -12.18 -20.18
N LYS A 161 28.43 -13.01 -19.23
CA LYS A 161 28.23 -12.83 -17.78
C LYS A 161 28.80 -11.50 -17.23
N ASN A 162 29.77 -10.89 -17.92
CA ASN A 162 30.31 -9.58 -17.57
C ASN A 162 29.28 -8.44 -17.61
N VAL A 163 28.09 -8.65 -18.18
CA VAL A 163 26.97 -7.70 -18.09
C VAL A 163 26.65 -7.36 -16.62
N PHE A 164 26.82 -8.32 -15.71
CA PHE A 164 26.58 -8.11 -14.29
C PHE A 164 27.63 -7.23 -13.61
N ASP A 165 28.81 -7.03 -14.21
CA ASP A 165 29.87 -6.18 -13.67
C ASP A 165 29.45 -4.70 -13.65
N LYS A 166 28.55 -4.30 -14.56
CA LYS A 166 27.92 -2.96 -14.58
C LYS A 166 27.20 -2.62 -13.28
N TYR A 167 26.72 -3.62 -12.54
CA TYR A 167 26.08 -3.40 -11.25
C TYR A 167 27.08 -2.88 -10.19
N TYR A 168 28.37 -3.19 -10.31
CA TYR A 168 29.37 -2.95 -9.27
C TYR A 168 30.24 -1.72 -9.50
N LYS A 169 30.17 -1.07 -10.66
CA LYS A 169 31.07 0.04 -11.03
C LYS A 169 30.30 1.18 -11.71
N PRO A 170 29.92 2.25 -10.98
CA PRO A 170 29.52 3.50 -11.64
C PRO A 170 30.74 4.08 -12.37
N GLU A 171 30.56 4.52 -13.61
CA GLU A 171 31.70 4.93 -14.45
C GLU A 171 32.36 6.24 -14.00
N ASN A 172 31.59 7.25 -13.54
CA ASN A 172 32.14 8.57 -13.17
C ASN A 172 31.40 9.35 -12.05
N SER A 173 30.12 9.03 -11.74
CA SER A 173 29.32 9.74 -10.73
C SER A 173 28.29 8.81 -10.08
N PHE A 174 27.93 9.08 -8.82
CA PHE A 174 26.82 8.41 -8.14
C PHE A 174 25.47 9.14 -8.35
N ILE A 175 25.49 10.44 -8.63
CA ILE A 175 24.27 11.24 -8.84
C ILE A 175 23.84 11.11 -10.30
N GLY A 176 22.58 10.72 -10.53
CA GLY A 176 22.02 10.49 -11.87
C GLY A 176 22.41 9.16 -12.52
N ALA A 177 23.21 8.33 -11.84
CA ALA A 177 23.66 7.04 -12.34
C ALA A 177 22.87 5.86 -11.75
N ASN A 178 22.84 4.75 -12.50
CA ASN A 178 22.33 3.48 -11.99
C ASN A 178 23.38 2.82 -11.09
N VAL A 179 23.18 2.93 -9.77
CA VAL A 179 24.15 2.45 -8.76
C VAL A 179 23.64 1.21 -8.03
N LYS A 180 24.59 0.43 -7.47
CA LYS A 180 24.30 -0.71 -6.59
C LYS A 180 23.40 -0.30 -5.43
N ARG A 181 22.24 -0.95 -5.31
CA ARG A 181 21.39 -0.84 -4.11
C ARG A 181 21.94 -1.75 -3.02
N ILE A 182 22.24 -1.17 -1.85
CA ILE A 182 22.88 -1.87 -0.73
C ILE A 182 22.06 -3.09 -0.28
N ASP A 183 20.73 -2.98 -0.30
CA ASP A 183 19.82 -4.00 0.20
C ASP A 183 19.30 -4.97 -0.89
N ALA A 184 19.59 -4.72 -2.17
CA ALA A 184 19.08 -5.55 -3.25
C ALA A 184 19.55 -7.02 -3.20
N PRO A 185 20.84 -7.33 -2.91
CA PRO A 185 21.28 -8.72 -2.75
C PRO A 185 20.44 -9.48 -1.72
N SER A 186 20.23 -8.90 -0.53
CA SER A 186 19.44 -9.50 0.54
C SER A 186 17.96 -9.64 0.17
N LYS A 187 17.41 -8.78 -0.68
CA LYS A 187 16.02 -8.88 -1.17
C LYS A 187 15.85 -10.02 -2.18
N VAL A 188 16.77 -10.17 -3.14
CA VAL A 188 16.67 -11.20 -4.19
C VAL A 188 17.00 -12.60 -3.70
N THR A 189 17.70 -12.72 -2.58
CA THR A 189 18.03 -14.01 -1.94
C THR A 189 17.11 -14.38 -0.78
N GLY A 190 16.18 -13.48 -0.41
CA GLY A 190 15.27 -13.70 0.73
C GLY A 190 15.91 -13.50 2.12
N ASN A 191 17.16 -13.04 2.20
CA ASN A 191 17.87 -12.79 3.45
C ASN A 191 17.40 -11.54 4.21
N LEU A 192 16.76 -10.57 3.54
CA LEU A 192 16.21 -9.40 4.22
C LEU A 192 15.00 -9.82 5.08
N LYS A 193 15.11 -9.57 6.39
CA LYS A 193 14.09 -9.88 7.39
C LYS A 193 13.15 -8.70 7.58
N TYR A 194 11.87 -8.91 7.30
CA TYR A 194 10.77 -8.01 7.61
C TYR A 194 10.25 -8.28 9.03
N ALA A 195 9.39 -7.41 9.58
CA ALA A 195 8.91 -7.57 10.95
C ALA A 195 8.25 -8.93 11.22
N ALA A 196 7.48 -9.46 10.26
CA ALA A 196 6.86 -10.78 10.37
C ALA A 196 7.87 -11.95 10.41
N ASP A 197 9.09 -11.74 9.91
CA ASP A 197 10.16 -12.75 9.86
C ASP A 197 10.97 -12.81 11.16
N MET A 198 10.84 -11.81 12.02
CA MET A 198 11.63 -11.70 13.25
C MET A 198 11.06 -12.61 14.35
N LYS A 199 11.97 -13.17 15.16
CA LYS A 199 11.66 -14.06 16.28
C LYS A 199 12.48 -13.63 17.50
N MET A 200 11.88 -13.80 18.68
CA MET A 200 12.54 -13.60 19.97
C MET A 200 12.22 -14.76 20.91
N GLN A 201 13.07 -15.00 21.90
CA GLN A 201 12.84 -16.03 22.90
C GLN A 201 11.60 -15.69 23.73
N ASN A 202 10.77 -16.70 24.04
CA ASN A 202 9.53 -16.58 24.82
C ASN A 202 8.54 -15.55 24.24
N MET A 203 8.60 -15.31 22.93
CA MET A 203 7.75 -14.35 22.24
C MET A 203 6.29 -14.83 22.22
N LEU A 204 5.38 -13.95 22.59
CA LEU A 204 3.94 -14.16 22.53
C LEU A 204 3.37 -13.63 21.21
N HIS A 205 2.18 -14.13 20.87
CA HIS A 205 1.46 -13.78 19.66
C HIS A 205 0.20 -13.00 19.99
N MET A 206 0.13 -11.76 19.50
CA MET A 206 -1.04 -10.91 19.63
C MET A 206 -2.09 -11.26 18.59
N GLN A 207 -3.37 -11.22 18.97
CA GLN A 207 -4.51 -11.14 18.06
C GLN A 207 -5.48 -10.06 18.57
N VAL A 208 -6.22 -9.43 17.65
CA VAL A 208 -7.07 -8.27 17.96
C VAL A 208 -8.53 -8.61 17.66
N LEU A 209 -9.40 -8.44 18.65
CA LEU A 209 -10.84 -8.45 18.45
C LEU A 209 -11.26 -7.12 17.84
N ARG A 210 -11.92 -7.19 16.68
CA ARG A 210 -12.38 -6.01 15.93
C ARG A 210 -13.90 -5.94 15.91
N SER A 211 -14.41 -4.71 15.83
CA SER A 211 -15.85 -4.44 15.71
C SER A 211 -16.41 -5.00 14.41
N ASP A 212 -17.52 -5.72 14.49
CA ASP A 212 -18.40 -6.07 13.37
C ASP A 212 -19.47 -4.99 13.14
N ARG A 213 -19.52 -3.95 13.98
CA ARG A 213 -20.51 -2.88 13.93
C ARG A 213 -19.92 -1.56 13.42
N PRO A 214 -20.67 -0.81 12.58
CA PRO A 214 -20.23 0.48 12.05
C PRO A 214 -20.35 1.61 13.08
N HIS A 215 -21.35 1.58 13.97
CA HIS A 215 -21.51 2.60 15.01
C HIS A 215 -22.35 2.08 16.17
N SER A 216 -21.72 1.82 17.32
CA SER A 216 -22.44 1.28 18.48
C SER A 216 -21.75 1.66 19.79
N LYS A 217 -22.51 1.85 20.87
CA LYS A 217 -21.97 1.95 22.23
C LYS A 217 -21.58 0.57 22.73
N ILE A 218 -20.43 0.46 23.38
CA ILE A 218 -19.98 -0.73 24.08
C ILE A 218 -20.62 -0.71 25.48
N LYS A 219 -21.69 -1.48 25.68
CA LYS A 219 -22.38 -1.57 26.99
C LYS A 219 -21.64 -2.47 27.97
N LYS A 220 -21.06 -3.55 27.45
CA LYS A 220 -20.32 -4.52 28.25
C LYS A 220 -19.29 -5.21 27.39
N LEU A 221 -18.08 -5.33 27.91
CA LEU A 221 -16.98 -6.10 27.35
C LEU A 221 -16.52 -7.10 28.41
N ASP A 222 -16.63 -8.41 28.13
CA ASP A 222 -16.25 -9.48 29.05
C ASP A 222 -15.10 -10.32 28.45
N LEU A 223 -13.92 -10.16 29.06
CA LEU A 223 -12.70 -10.90 28.72
C LEU A 223 -12.46 -12.13 29.60
N SER A 224 -13.32 -12.39 30.59
CA SER A 224 -13.05 -13.37 31.66
C SER A 224 -12.83 -14.79 31.16
N LYS A 225 -13.59 -15.22 30.14
CA LYS A 225 -13.42 -16.54 29.52
C LYS A 225 -12.16 -16.64 28.65
N ALA A 226 -11.78 -15.56 27.99
CA ALA A 226 -10.57 -15.49 27.19
C ALA A 226 -9.33 -15.60 28.10
N LEU A 227 -9.30 -14.84 29.21
CA LEU A 227 -8.20 -14.85 30.17
C LEU A 227 -8.02 -16.19 30.92
N LYS A 228 -9.08 -16.99 31.04
CA LYS A 228 -9.02 -18.34 31.64
C LYS A 228 -8.51 -19.42 30.69
N LEU A 229 -8.37 -19.13 29.40
CA LEU A 229 -7.88 -20.11 28.43
C LEU A 229 -6.38 -20.38 28.65
N LYS A 230 -6.01 -21.65 28.77
CA LYS A 230 -4.61 -22.06 28.95
C LYS A 230 -3.74 -21.55 27.79
N GLY A 231 -2.62 -20.92 28.14
CA GLY A 231 -1.67 -20.33 27.18
C GLY A 231 -1.98 -18.88 26.80
N VAL A 232 -3.10 -18.31 27.25
CA VAL A 232 -3.31 -16.85 27.23
C VAL A 232 -2.53 -16.24 28.39
N VAL A 233 -1.72 -15.22 28.10
CA VAL A 233 -0.88 -14.56 29.10
C VAL A 233 -1.48 -13.22 29.54
N ALA A 234 -2.00 -12.44 28.59
CA ALA A 234 -2.62 -11.15 28.88
C ALA A 234 -3.65 -10.75 27.83
N ALA A 235 -4.55 -9.86 28.22
CA ALA A 235 -5.41 -9.11 27.32
C ALA A 235 -5.39 -7.63 27.73
N VAL A 236 -5.64 -6.75 26.76
CA VAL A 236 -5.73 -5.29 26.96
C VAL A 236 -6.94 -4.70 26.25
N THR A 237 -7.45 -3.61 26.81
CA THR A 237 -8.55 -2.75 26.34
C THR A 237 -8.10 -1.29 26.38
N SER A 238 -8.98 -0.34 26.03
CA SER A 238 -8.72 1.10 26.23
C SER A 238 -8.40 1.44 27.69
N ASP A 239 -8.96 0.69 28.64
CA ASP A 239 -8.78 0.95 30.08
C ASP A 239 -7.37 0.62 30.58
N ASP A 240 -6.57 -0.10 29.79
CA ASP A 240 -5.17 -0.41 30.10
C ASP A 240 -4.19 0.69 29.68
N VAL A 241 -4.65 1.75 28.99
CA VAL A 241 -3.79 2.88 28.57
C VAL A 241 -3.42 3.73 29.78
N PRO A 242 -2.12 3.83 30.15
CA PRO A 242 -1.71 4.54 31.37
C PRO A 242 -1.69 6.07 31.23
N GLY A 243 -1.48 6.58 30.01
CA GLY A 243 -1.40 8.01 29.73
C GLY A 243 -2.59 8.54 28.92
N ILE A 244 -2.29 9.25 27.83
CA ILE A 244 -3.31 9.87 26.96
C ILE A 244 -3.80 8.83 25.95
N ASP A 245 -5.06 8.42 26.07
CA ASP A 245 -5.73 7.48 25.16
C ASP A 245 -6.38 8.21 23.98
N ASN A 246 -5.59 9.00 23.26
CA ASN A 246 -5.94 9.67 22.01
C ASN A 246 -4.67 10.00 21.23
N PHE A 247 -4.68 9.74 19.93
CA PHE A 247 -3.53 9.95 19.07
C PHE A 247 -3.99 10.22 17.62
N GLY A 248 -3.11 10.79 16.81
CA GLY A 248 -3.29 10.91 15.36
C GLY A 248 -2.15 11.72 14.71
N VAL A 249 -2.21 11.89 13.39
CA VAL A 249 -1.14 12.59 12.64
C VAL A 249 -1.30 14.11 12.76
N PHE A 250 -2.51 14.62 12.50
CA PHE A 250 -2.83 16.06 12.61
C PHE A 250 -3.85 16.37 13.71
N VAL A 251 -4.80 15.46 13.91
CA VAL A 251 -5.83 15.55 14.94
C VAL A 251 -5.67 14.33 15.84
N GLU A 252 -5.51 14.54 17.15
CA GLU A 252 -5.38 13.44 18.13
C GLU A 252 -6.77 12.97 18.58
N ASP A 253 -7.50 12.27 17.70
CA ASP A 253 -8.90 11.87 17.87
C ASP A 253 -9.15 10.36 17.95
N GLN A 254 -8.09 9.55 17.81
CA GLN A 254 -8.19 8.10 17.78
C GLN A 254 -7.67 7.47 19.09
N PRO A 255 -8.47 6.66 19.80
CA PRO A 255 -7.98 5.91 20.95
C PRO A 255 -7.17 4.68 20.52
N VAL A 256 -6.36 4.12 21.43
CA VAL A 256 -5.55 2.91 21.16
C VAL A 256 -6.43 1.71 20.81
N LEU A 257 -7.57 1.62 21.50
CA LEU A 257 -8.63 0.64 21.35
C LEU A 257 -9.96 1.39 21.53
N ALA A 258 -11.03 0.92 20.89
CA ALA A 258 -12.36 1.52 20.96
C ALA A 258 -12.78 1.72 22.42
N LYS A 259 -12.98 2.98 22.81
CA LYS A 259 -13.39 3.39 24.15
C LYS A 259 -14.84 3.83 24.15
N ASN A 260 -15.68 3.20 24.96
CA ASN A 260 -17.12 3.45 25.12
C ASN A 260 -17.99 3.22 23.87
N LYS A 261 -17.46 3.39 22.66
CA LYS A 261 -18.15 3.19 21.38
C LYS A 261 -17.19 2.75 20.29
N VAL A 262 -17.73 2.05 19.31
CA VAL A 262 -17.09 1.75 18.02
C VAL A 262 -17.67 2.70 16.97
N ARG A 263 -16.83 3.18 16.05
CA ARG A 263 -17.12 4.20 15.04
C ARG A 263 -17.00 3.68 13.61
N TYR A 264 -16.44 2.49 13.39
CA TYR A 264 -16.43 1.82 12.09
C TYR A 264 -16.25 0.29 12.21
N VAL A 265 -16.59 -0.44 11.14
CA VAL A 265 -16.33 -1.88 11.03
C VAL A 265 -14.83 -2.12 10.89
N GLY A 266 -14.25 -2.93 11.77
CA GLY A 266 -12.80 -3.20 11.82
C GLY A 266 -12.05 -2.48 12.94
N GLU A 267 -12.72 -1.60 13.69
CA GLU A 267 -12.12 -0.92 14.83
C GLU A 267 -11.67 -1.91 15.91
N ALA A 268 -10.47 -1.74 16.44
CA ALA A 268 -9.93 -2.64 17.46
C ALA A 268 -10.60 -2.40 18.82
N VAL A 269 -11.14 -3.44 19.46
CA VAL A 269 -11.86 -3.33 20.75
C VAL A 269 -11.07 -3.94 21.90
N ALA A 270 -10.39 -5.06 21.66
CA ALA A 270 -9.52 -5.69 22.63
C ALA A 270 -8.37 -6.43 21.93
N ALA A 271 -7.23 -6.56 22.59
CA ALA A 271 -6.11 -7.36 22.09
C ALA A 271 -5.71 -8.43 23.11
N VAL A 272 -5.34 -9.62 22.64
CA VAL A 272 -4.93 -10.77 23.46
C VAL A 272 -3.54 -11.21 23.05
N ALA A 273 -2.64 -11.44 24.02
CA ALA A 273 -1.36 -12.11 23.83
C ALA A 273 -1.39 -13.53 24.39
N ALA A 274 -0.99 -14.51 23.58
CA ALA A 274 -0.91 -15.91 23.96
C ALA A 274 0.39 -16.57 23.46
N GLU A 275 0.67 -17.77 23.95
CA GLU A 275 1.84 -18.58 23.55
C GLU A 275 1.84 -18.99 22.06
N SER A 276 0.67 -18.94 21.40
CA SER A 276 0.55 -19.20 19.96
C SER A 276 -0.57 -18.38 19.32
N VAL A 277 -0.47 -18.19 17.99
CA VAL A 277 -1.52 -17.51 17.20
C VAL A 277 -2.87 -18.21 17.34
N GLU A 278 -2.88 -19.55 17.37
CA GLU A 278 -4.11 -20.33 17.48
C GLU A 278 -4.81 -20.12 18.83
N ILE A 279 -4.04 -20.12 19.93
CA ILE A 279 -4.59 -19.87 21.27
C ILE A 279 -5.14 -18.44 21.36
N ALA A 280 -4.41 -17.45 20.81
CA ALA A 280 -4.87 -16.07 20.78
C ALA A 280 -6.19 -15.94 19.99
N LYS A 281 -6.31 -16.58 18.81
CA LYS A 281 -7.56 -16.59 18.02
C LYS A 281 -8.71 -17.28 18.76
N GLU A 282 -8.45 -18.42 19.40
CA GLU A 282 -9.46 -19.09 20.23
C GLU A 282 -9.91 -18.20 21.38
N ALA A 283 -8.99 -17.50 22.04
CA ALA A 283 -9.31 -16.56 23.09
C ALA A 283 -10.24 -15.44 22.61
N LEU A 284 -10.00 -14.87 21.42
CA LEU A 284 -10.89 -13.85 20.85
C LEU A 284 -12.34 -14.34 20.71
N SER A 285 -12.54 -15.58 20.27
CA SER A 285 -13.88 -16.18 20.12
C SER A 285 -14.64 -16.36 21.45
N LYS A 286 -13.94 -16.27 22.59
CA LYS A 286 -14.53 -16.37 23.92
C LYS A 286 -14.86 -15.01 24.54
N ILE A 287 -14.42 -13.92 23.92
CA ILE A 287 -14.74 -12.56 24.36
C ILE A 287 -16.20 -12.28 24.01
N LYS A 288 -16.95 -11.70 24.95
CA LYS A 288 -18.33 -11.28 24.72
C LYS A 288 -18.43 -9.76 24.76
N ILE A 289 -19.06 -9.20 23.74
CA ILE A 289 -19.39 -7.78 23.67
C ILE A 289 -20.90 -7.62 23.57
N ILE A 290 -21.45 -6.69 24.35
CA ILE A 290 -22.84 -6.25 24.22
C ILE A 290 -22.79 -4.83 23.66
N TYR A 291 -23.35 -4.67 22.46
CA TYR A 291 -23.48 -3.39 21.78
C TYR A 291 -24.89 -2.81 21.93
N GLU A 292 -24.98 -1.49 21.93
CA GLU A 292 -26.21 -0.74 21.61
C GLU A 292 -25.95 0.03 20.32
N ASP A 293 -26.67 -0.30 19.24
CA ASP A 293 -26.46 0.31 17.94
C ASP A 293 -26.86 1.80 17.94
N LEU A 294 -26.07 2.60 17.23
CA LEU A 294 -26.28 4.04 17.07
C LEU A 294 -26.61 4.38 15.61
N PRO A 295 -27.25 5.53 15.34
CA PRO A 295 -27.45 6.02 14.00
C PRO A 295 -26.12 6.11 13.23
N CYS A 296 -26.08 5.54 12.03
CA CYS A 296 -24.89 5.52 11.19
C CYS A 296 -24.92 6.65 10.16
N LEU A 297 -23.73 7.16 9.83
CA LEU A 297 -23.50 8.22 8.87
C LEU A 297 -22.45 7.78 7.86
N PHE A 298 -22.85 7.44 6.65
CA PHE A 298 -21.94 6.94 5.60
C PHE A 298 -21.73 7.93 4.44
N GLU A 299 -22.66 8.84 4.23
CA GLU A 299 -22.58 9.83 3.14
C GLU A 299 -21.91 11.12 3.64
N SER A 300 -20.90 11.60 2.92
CA SER A 300 -20.13 12.79 3.31
C SER A 300 -20.96 14.07 3.26
N GLU A 301 -21.95 14.18 2.37
CA GLU A 301 -22.85 15.33 2.29
C GLU A 301 -23.79 15.42 3.51
N GLU A 302 -24.26 14.28 4.02
CA GLU A 302 -25.07 14.25 5.24
C GLU A 302 -24.24 14.63 6.47
N ALA A 303 -22.93 14.35 6.45
CA ALA A 303 -22.04 14.67 7.56
C ALA A 303 -21.96 16.18 7.82
N LEU A 304 -22.04 17.00 6.77
CA LEU A 304 -22.04 18.47 6.86
C LEU A 304 -23.25 19.05 7.59
N LYS A 305 -24.32 18.26 7.77
CA LYS A 305 -25.54 18.72 8.44
C LYS A 305 -25.46 18.59 9.96
N ASP A 306 -24.43 17.92 10.49
CA ASP A 306 -24.14 17.76 11.92
C ASP A 306 -25.32 17.19 12.75
N LYS A 307 -26.24 16.45 12.12
CA LYS A 307 -27.37 15.79 12.80
C LYS A 307 -26.93 14.60 13.66
N ILE A 308 -25.87 13.92 13.22
CA ILE A 308 -25.21 12.81 13.91
C ILE A 308 -23.73 13.20 14.00
N LEU A 309 -23.17 13.30 15.19
CA LEU A 309 -21.76 13.59 15.40
C LEU A 309 -21.00 12.30 15.66
N ILE A 310 -19.98 12.02 14.84
CA ILE A 310 -19.11 10.84 15.02
C ILE A 310 -18.28 10.99 16.31
N HIS A 311 -17.82 12.21 16.56
CA HIS A 311 -17.03 12.60 17.73
C HIS A 311 -17.80 13.68 18.48
N GLU A 312 -18.43 13.30 19.60
CA GLU A 312 -19.31 14.18 20.39
C GLU A 312 -18.54 15.32 21.08
N ASP A 313 -17.22 15.18 21.20
CA ASP A 313 -16.33 16.22 21.72
C ASP A 313 -16.14 17.39 20.73
N TYR A 314 -16.48 17.18 19.45
CA TYR A 314 -16.47 18.22 18.42
C TYR A 314 -17.89 18.73 18.13
N LYS A 315 -17.98 20.00 17.72
CA LYS A 315 -19.26 20.64 17.37
C LYS A 315 -19.75 20.32 15.96
N THR A 316 -18.91 19.69 15.14
CA THR A 316 -19.17 19.41 13.72
C THR A 316 -18.40 18.17 13.27
N ASN A 317 -18.86 17.53 12.21
CA ASN A 317 -18.12 16.47 11.54
C ASN A 317 -17.05 16.99 10.59
N VAL A 318 -16.93 18.30 10.36
CA VAL A 318 -15.86 18.85 9.52
C VAL A 318 -14.51 18.70 10.23
N VAL A 319 -13.68 17.79 9.72
CA VAL A 319 -12.28 17.62 10.17
C VAL A 319 -11.48 18.85 9.77
N LYS A 320 -11.64 19.27 8.50
CA LYS A 320 -10.93 20.42 7.95
C LYS A 320 -11.67 21.04 6.79
N HIS A 321 -11.73 22.37 6.75
CA HIS A 321 -12.07 23.16 5.58
C HIS A 321 -10.91 24.10 5.25
N ILE A 322 -10.45 24.08 4.00
CA ILE A 322 -9.37 24.94 3.50
C ILE A 322 -9.89 25.74 2.30
N PRO A 323 -10.24 27.02 2.51
CA PRO A 323 -10.62 27.92 1.43
C PRO A 323 -9.39 28.55 0.76
N ILE A 324 -9.36 28.60 -0.56
CA ILE A 324 -8.45 29.45 -1.35
C ILE A 324 -9.30 30.47 -2.13
N ARG A 325 -8.87 31.73 -2.09
CA ARG A 325 -9.50 32.85 -2.80
C ARG A 325 -8.42 33.68 -3.49
N LYS A 326 -8.55 33.87 -4.81
CA LYS A 326 -7.68 34.71 -5.63
C LYS A 326 -8.52 35.46 -6.66
N GLY A 327 -8.25 36.75 -6.87
CA GLY A 327 -8.97 37.58 -7.84
C GLY A 327 -10.44 37.82 -7.47
N ASN A 328 -11.25 38.17 -8.46
CA ASN A 328 -12.69 38.37 -8.36
C ASN A 328 -13.42 37.35 -9.25
N ILE A 329 -14.15 36.42 -8.62
CA ILE A 329 -14.79 35.31 -9.33
C ILE A 329 -15.91 35.78 -10.26
N ASP A 330 -16.67 36.79 -9.84
CA ASP A 330 -17.82 37.31 -10.61
C ASP A 330 -17.33 38.03 -11.87
N GLU A 331 -16.27 38.85 -11.74
CA GLU A 331 -15.63 39.49 -12.89
C GLU A 331 -15.02 38.48 -13.85
N GLY A 332 -14.41 37.41 -13.32
CA GLY A 332 -13.81 36.37 -14.15
C GLY A 332 -14.84 35.59 -14.96
N PHE A 333 -15.98 35.23 -14.36
CA PHE A 333 -17.08 34.57 -15.09
C PHE A 333 -17.79 35.53 -16.05
N ALA A 334 -17.95 36.81 -15.70
CA ALA A 334 -18.54 37.80 -16.60
C ALA A 334 -17.70 38.04 -17.88
N LYS A 335 -16.40 37.77 -17.83
CA LYS A 335 -15.47 37.86 -18.97
C LYS A 335 -15.44 36.58 -19.83
N ALA A 336 -16.06 35.49 -19.40
CA ALA A 336 -15.99 34.22 -20.10
C ALA A 336 -16.89 34.21 -21.35
N ASP A 337 -16.35 33.71 -22.47
CA ASP A 337 -17.15 33.41 -23.68
C ASP A 337 -17.91 32.08 -23.51
N LEU A 338 -17.33 31.16 -22.73
CA LEU A 338 -17.89 29.84 -22.43
C LEU A 338 -17.77 29.56 -20.93
N ILE A 339 -18.85 29.09 -20.31
CA ILE A 339 -18.85 28.58 -18.95
C ILE A 339 -19.26 27.11 -18.99
N ILE A 340 -18.48 26.26 -18.34
CA ILE A 340 -18.73 24.83 -18.22
C ILE A 340 -18.73 24.42 -16.75
N GLU A 341 -19.56 23.43 -16.42
CA GLU A 341 -19.78 22.96 -15.06
C GLU A 341 -20.02 21.45 -15.09
N ASP A 342 -19.39 20.70 -14.19
CA ASP A 342 -19.54 19.25 -14.09
C ASP A 342 -19.18 18.73 -12.68
N ASP A 343 -19.63 17.52 -12.38
CA ASP A 343 -19.40 16.82 -11.11
C ASP A 343 -18.52 15.58 -11.32
N PHE A 344 -17.45 15.49 -10.55
CA PHE A 344 -16.50 14.39 -10.60
C PHE A 344 -16.49 13.63 -9.28
N SER A 345 -16.23 12.32 -9.33
CA SER A 345 -16.04 11.52 -8.14
C SER A 345 -14.86 10.56 -8.26
N THR A 346 -14.23 10.28 -7.12
CA THR A 346 -13.19 9.25 -6.98
C THR A 346 -13.56 8.32 -5.83
N GLN A 347 -13.29 7.04 -6.03
CA GLN A 347 -13.62 5.95 -5.11
C GLN A 347 -12.59 5.79 -3.98
N PRO A 348 -12.92 5.10 -2.87
CA PRO A 348 -11.90 4.68 -1.92
C PRO A 348 -10.96 3.66 -2.57
N VAL A 349 -9.66 3.77 -2.27
CA VAL A 349 -8.64 2.85 -2.81
C VAL A 349 -7.75 2.34 -1.69
N ASP A 350 -7.57 1.02 -1.63
CA ASP A 350 -6.61 0.37 -0.74
C ASP A 350 -5.19 0.40 -1.33
N HIS A 351 -4.18 0.56 -0.46
CA HIS A 351 -2.78 0.63 -0.88
C HIS A 351 -2.32 -0.66 -1.56
N ALA A 352 -2.85 -1.80 -1.11
CA ALA A 352 -2.56 -3.14 -1.60
C ALA A 352 -1.05 -3.44 -1.67
N TYR A 353 -0.28 -2.93 -0.68
CA TYR A 353 1.11 -3.37 -0.50
C TYR A 353 1.14 -4.87 -0.17
N LEU A 354 2.22 -5.56 -0.52
CA LEU A 354 2.21 -7.03 -0.43
C LEU A 354 2.55 -7.57 0.96
N GLU A 355 3.27 -6.81 1.78
CA GLU A 355 3.53 -7.14 3.19
C GLU A 355 2.38 -6.67 4.08
N PRO A 356 1.54 -7.55 4.64
CA PRO A 356 0.57 -7.14 5.64
C PRO A 356 1.24 -6.45 6.83
N MET A 357 0.49 -5.62 7.54
CA MET A 357 0.98 -4.99 8.77
C MET A 357 1.51 -6.04 9.77
N ALA A 358 2.74 -5.84 10.24
CA ALA A 358 3.38 -6.72 11.21
C ALA A 358 4.37 -5.94 12.06
N GLY A 359 4.50 -6.30 13.33
CA GLY A 359 5.43 -5.65 14.25
C GLY A 359 5.72 -6.47 15.48
N ILE A 360 6.79 -6.08 16.18
CA ILE A 360 7.22 -6.66 17.44
C ILE A 360 7.37 -5.55 18.48
N SER A 361 6.97 -5.80 19.71
CA SER A 361 7.31 -4.93 20.83
C SER A 361 7.88 -5.72 22.00
N TYR A 362 8.83 -5.14 22.71
CA TYR A 362 9.45 -5.71 23.90
C TYR A 362 9.96 -4.58 24.80
N VAL A 363 10.20 -4.89 26.06
CA VAL A 363 10.89 -3.99 26.99
C VAL A 363 12.29 -4.55 27.21
N ASP A 364 13.32 -3.74 27.01
CA ASP A 364 14.70 -4.16 27.26
C ASP A 364 15.06 -4.14 28.75
N GLN A 365 16.31 -4.55 29.06
CA GLN A 365 16.81 -4.65 30.43
C GLN A 365 16.86 -3.32 31.17
N ASP A 366 16.99 -2.20 30.45
CA ASP A 366 16.99 -0.84 31.01
C ASP A 366 15.57 -0.28 31.14
N GLY A 367 14.54 -1.08 30.85
CA GLY A 367 13.15 -0.65 30.90
C GLY A 367 12.72 0.21 29.71
N VAL A 368 13.45 0.19 28.59
CA VAL A 368 13.07 0.92 27.37
C VAL A 368 12.09 0.08 26.57
N LEU A 369 10.88 0.62 26.42
CA LEU A 369 9.86 0.07 25.53
C LEU A 369 10.29 0.25 24.08
N THR A 370 10.48 -0.87 23.39
CA THR A 370 10.91 -0.90 21.98
C THR A 370 9.80 -1.44 21.10
N ILE A 371 9.54 -0.75 19.98
CA ILE A 371 8.60 -1.17 18.93
C ILE A 371 9.38 -1.25 17.61
N VAL A 372 9.37 -2.43 17.00
CA VAL A 372 9.91 -2.68 15.66
C VAL A 372 8.73 -2.84 14.70
N SER A 373 8.57 -1.90 13.76
CA SER A 373 7.43 -1.90 12.83
C SER A 373 7.80 -1.25 11.49
N PRO A 374 7.10 -1.56 10.39
CA PRO A 374 7.31 -0.94 9.08
C PRO A 374 6.69 0.47 8.99
N SER A 375 6.59 1.18 10.12
CA SER A 375 6.06 2.55 10.18
C SER A 375 6.92 3.50 9.34
N GLN A 376 6.27 4.33 8.54
CA GLN A 376 6.92 5.37 7.73
C GLN A 376 7.15 6.66 8.52
N ASN A 377 6.66 6.76 9.77
CA ASN A 377 6.72 7.98 10.59
C ASN A 377 7.14 7.68 12.05
N ILE A 378 8.24 6.95 12.21
CA ILE A 378 8.70 6.44 13.52
C ILE A 378 8.98 7.54 14.56
N THR A 379 9.40 8.74 14.12
CA THR A 379 9.69 9.85 15.05
C THR A 379 8.39 10.36 15.67
N HIS A 380 7.37 10.65 14.86
CA HIS A 380 6.06 11.07 15.35
C HIS A 380 5.42 10.00 16.23
N HIS A 381 5.46 8.74 15.78
CA HIS A 381 4.90 7.61 16.54
C HIS A 381 5.59 7.42 17.90
N ARG A 382 6.90 7.70 18.00
CA ARG A 382 7.63 7.69 19.27
C ARG A 382 7.10 8.74 20.25
N HIS A 383 6.81 9.95 19.79
CA HIS A 383 6.23 11.01 20.63
C HIS A 383 4.82 10.63 21.11
N MET A 384 3.99 10.12 20.21
CA MET A 384 2.63 9.67 20.55
C MET A 384 2.67 8.51 21.54
N MET A 385 3.54 7.53 21.31
CA MET A 385 3.70 6.39 22.20
C MET A 385 4.21 6.79 23.59
N ALA A 386 5.08 7.79 23.69
CA ALA A 386 5.50 8.33 24.99
C ALA A 386 4.30 8.89 25.78
N LYS A 387 3.39 9.62 25.12
CA LYS A 387 2.15 10.12 25.73
C LYS A 387 1.19 8.99 26.11
N ILE A 388 0.98 8.02 25.22
CA ILE A 388 0.09 6.87 25.45
C ILE A 388 0.56 6.05 26.65
N MET A 389 1.86 5.80 26.73
CA MET A 389 2.46 4.94 27.74
C MET A 389 2.81 5.67 29.05
N ASP A 390 2.59 6.99 29.12
CA ASP A 390 3.04 7.86 30.21
C ASP A 390 4.53 7.64 30.56
N LEU A 391 5.36 7.61 29.51
CA LEU A 391 6.80 7.39 29.64
C LEU A 391 7.57 8.61 29.12
N PRO A 392 8.71 8.96 29.74
CA PRO A 392 9.58 9.95 29.15
C PRO A 392 10.12 9.42 27.81
N ILE A 393 10.29 10.31 26.83
CA ILE A 393 10.60 9.92 25.44
C ILE A 393 11.86 9.05 25.29
N HIS A 394 12.83 9.16 26.20
CA HIS A 394 14.03 8.34 26.20
C HIS A 394 13.79 6.88 26.61
N LYS A 395 12.63 6.57 27.24
CA LYS A 395 12.17 5.21 27.57
C LYS A 395 11.30 4.59 26.46
N VAL A 396 11.12 5.27 25.34
CA VAL A 396 10.40 4.74 24.16
C VAL A 396 11.32 4.76 22.95
N ARG A 397 11.40 3.63 22.24
CA ARG A 397 12.22 3.46 21.04
C ARG A 397 11.38 2.85 19.92
N PHE A 398 11.38 3.50 18.76
CA PHE A 398 10.87 2.93 17.53
C PHE A 398 12.02 2.56 16.60
N ILE A 399 11.96 1.38 16.01
CA ILE A 399 12.88 0.90 14.99
C ILE A 399 12.05 0.60 13.73
N MET A 400 12.38 1.29 12.64
CA MET A 400 11.75 1.00 11.35
C MET A 400 12.29 -0.34 10.83
N SER A 401 11.43 -1.35 10.74
CA SER A 401 11.77 -2.57 10.00
C SER A 401 11.84 -2.27 8.51
N PRO A 402 12.47 -3.14 7.68
CA PRO A 402 12.25 -3.10 6.24
C PRO A 402 10.76 -3.01 5.92
N VAL A 403 10.40 -2.13 4.97
CA VAL A 403 9.01 -1.83 4.62
C VAL A 403 8.67 -2.51 3.29
N GLY A 404 7.83 -3.52 3.33
CA GLY A 404 7.37 -4.30 2.17
C GLY A 404 6.31 -3.60 1.30
N GLY A 405 6.42 -2.27 1.20
CA GLY A 405 5.47 -1.37 0.55
C GLY A 405 4.59 -0.67 1.59
N GLY A 406 4.46 0.65 1.48
CA GLY A 406 3.59 1.45 2.35
C GLY A 406 2.63 2.32 1.54
N PHE A 407 3.15 3.04 0.54
CA PHE A 407 2.35 3.90 -0.35
C PHE A 407 1.50 4.95 0.40
N GLY A 408 1.84 5.26 1.65
CA GLY A 408 1.07 6.11 2.57
C GLY A 408 0.33 5.30 3.66
N GLY A 409 -0.05 4.05 3.39
CA GLY A 409 -0.86 3.24 4.33
C GLY A 409 -0.14 2.78 5.59
N LYS A 410 1.19 2.96 5.66
CA LYS A 410 2.02 2.67 6.85
C LYS A 410 2.49 3.93 7.57
N GLU A 411 1.84 5.07 7.31
CA GLU A 411 2.13 6.35 7.97
C GLU A 411 1.38 6.51 9.31
N ASP A 412 0.20 5.92 9.44
CA ASP A 412 -0.63 5.96 10.66
C ASP A 412 -0.23 4.85 11.67
N MET A 413 -0.51 5.08 12.96
CA MET A 413 -0.46 4.03 13.98
C MET A 413 -1.77 3.22 13.95
N ILE A 414 -1.66 1.89 13.88
CA ILE A 414 -2.82 0.98 13.74
C ILE A 414 -2.85 -0.06 14.85
N TYR A 415 -1.68 -0.58 15.24
CA TYR A 415 -1.58 -1.68 16.22
C TYR A 415 -0.44 -1.53 17.22
N GLN A 416 0.42 -0.53 17.01
CA GLN A 416 1.64 -0.33 17.76
C GLN A 416 1.35 -0.02 19.24
N GLY A 417 0.25 0.70 19.53
CA GLY A 417 -0.23 0.94 20.90
C GLY A 417 -0.59 -0.35 21.62
N MET A 418 -1.42 -1.20 20.99
CA MET A 418 -1.81 -2.51 21.55
C MET A 418 -0.60 -3.40 21.83
N LEU A 419 0.37 -3.44 20.89
CA LEU A 419 1.62 -4.17 21.07
C LEU A 419 2.40 -3.67 22.29
N ALA A 420 2.53 -2.34 22.42
CA ALA A 420 3.26 -1.72 23.52
C ALA A 420 2.62 -2.00 24.89
N LEU A 421 1.28 -1.90 24.97
CA LEU A 421 0.54 -2.21 26.20
C LEU A 421 0.78 -3.67 26.64
N LEU A 422 0.67 -4.62 25.71
CA LEU A 422 0.91 -6.04 26.02
C LEU A 422 2.37 -6.32 26.39
N ALA A 423 3.33 -5.68 25.72
CA ALA A 423 4.76 -5.83 26.05
C ALA A 423 5.07 -5.28 27.46
N MET A 424 4.51 -4.13 27.82
CA MET A 424 4.66 -3.57 29.17
C MET A 424 3.97 -4.42 30.23
N LYS A 425 2.76 -4.92 29.95
CA LYS A 425 1.95 -5.73 30.88
C LYS A 425 2.56 -7.10 31.15
N THR A 426 3.11 -7.75 30.14
CA THR A 426 3.66 -9.12 30.25
C THR A 426 5.16 -9.16 30.53
N ARG A 427 5.89 -8.09 30.21
CA ARG A 427 7.36 -8.05 30.16
C ARG A 427 7.97 -9.12 29.25
N LEU A 428 7.20 -9.63 28.29
CA LEU A 428 7.63 -10.58 27.26
C LEU A 428 7.57 -9.92 25.89
N PRO A 429 8.40 -10.34 24.92
CA PRO A 429 8.28 -9.88 23.54
C PRO A 429 6.93 -10.28 22.94
N ILE A 430 6.26 -9.36 22.26
CA ILE A 430 4.96 -9.57 21.61
C ILE A 430 5.12 -9.36 20.11
N LYS A 431 4.65 -10.32 19.31
CA LYS A 431 4.56 -10.20 17.84
C LYS A 431 3.11 -10.13 17.40
N TYR A 432 2.83 -9.24 16.45
CA TYR A 432 1.59 -9.23 15.70
C TYR A 432 1.89 -9.30 14.21
N VAL A 433 1.16 -10.16 13.50
CA VAL A 433 1.16 -10.25 12.05
C VAL A 433 -0.31 -10.30 11.64
N MET A 434 -0.75 -9.30 10.90
CA MET A 434 -2.12 -9.22 10.40
C MET A 434 -2.31 -10.17 9.23
N SER A 435 -3.49 -10.77 9.15
CA SER A 435 -4.01 -11.31 7.89
C SER A 435 -4.25 -10.19 6.89
N ARG A 436 -4.40 -10.55 5.61
CA ARG A 436 -4.73 -9.57 4.55
C ARG A 436 -6.09 -8.92 4.81
N GLU A 437 -7.04 -9.69 5.29
CA GLU A 437 -8.39 -9.26 5.60
C GLU A 437 -8.38 -8.23 6.73
N GLU A 438 -7.67 -8.52 7.83
CA GLU A 438 -7.50 -7.56 8.94
C GLU A 438 -6.86 -6.26 8.44
N ASP A 439 -5.84 -6.36 7.58
CA ASP A 439 -5.11 -5.21 7.04
C ASP A 439 -6.03 -4.32 6.21
N ILE A 440 -6.82 -4.90 5.30
CA ILE A 440 -7.76 -4.14 4.47
C ILE A 440 -8.85 -3.48 5.32
N VAL A 441 -9.45 -4.16 6.30
CA VAL A 441 -10.60 -3.58 7.04
C VAL A 441 -10.20 -2.52 8.07
N SER A 442 -8.94 -2.52 8.53
CA SER A 442 -8.53 -1.68 9.66
C SER A 442 -7.47 -0.62 9.37
N THR A 443 -6.90 -0.60 8.17
CA THR A 443 -5.96 0.45 7.74
C THR A 443 -6.64 1.52 6.90
N ALA A 444 -6.02 2.71 6.88
CA ALA A 444 -6.55 3.85 6.17
C ALA A 444 -6.73 3.57 4.66
N LYS A 445 -7.69 4.23 4.02
CA LYS A 445 -7.89 4.21 2.56
C LYS A 445 -7.54 5.56 1.94
N ARG A 446 -7.45 5.63 0.61
CA ARG A 446 -7.55 6.92 -0.07
C ARG A 446 -8.95 7.49 0.15
N HIS A 447 -9.04 8.78 0.51
CA HIS A 447 -10.31 9.50 0.59
C HIS A 447 -11.09 9.40 -0.71
N PRO A 448 -12.32 8.84 -0.69
CA PRO A 448 -13.27 9.12 -1.75
C PRO A 448 -13.65 10.59 -1.71
N THR A 449 -13.69 11.21 -2.88
CA THR A 449 -13.93 12.65 -3.03
C THR A 449 -14.97 12.90 -4.10
N LYS A 450 -15.94 13.76 -3.79
CA LYS A 450 -16.87 14.37 -4.74
C LYS A 450 -16.41 15.80 -5.00
N THR A 451 -16.30 16.19 -6.26
CA THR A 451 -15.79 17.48 -6.69
C THR A 451 -16.78 18.11 -7.65
N HIS A 452 -17.34 19.24 -7.26
CA HIS A 452 -18.08 20.12 -8.16
C HIS A 452 -17.11 21.13 -8.77
N TYR A 453 -17.10 21.26 -10.10
CA TYR A 453 -16.14 22.09 -10.82
C TYR A 453 -16.85 22.99 -11.82
N LYS A 454 -16.54 24.29 -11.77
CA LYS A 454 -17.02 25.29 -12.74
C LYS A 454 -15.84 26.07 -13.33
N MET A 455 -15.81 26.23 -14.64
CA MET A 455 -14.71 26.88 -15.38
C MET A 455 -15.26 27.88 -16.39
N GLY A 456 -14.73 29.10 -16.37
CA GLY A 456 -14.95 30.14 -17.37
C GLY A 456 -13.75 30.25 -18.30
N LEU A 457 -14.01 30.31 -19.61
CA LEU A 457 -13.01 30.29 -20.67
C LEU A 457 -13.32 31.36 -21.72
N LEU A 458 -12.27 31.91 -22.33
CA LEU A 458 -12.38 32.62 -23.61
C LEU A 458 -12.38 31.61 -24.77
N ASN A 459 -12.83 32.06 -25.96
CA ASN A 459 -12.84 31.25 -27.18
C ASN A 459 -11.45 30.71 -27.58
N ASN A 460 -10.37 31.37 -27.16
CA ASN A 460 -8.98 30.90 -27.38
C ASN A 460 -8.49 29.89 -26.32
N GLY A 461 -9.37 29.44 -25.43
CA GLY A 461 -9.06 28.47 -24.38
C GLY A 461 -8.45 29.07 -23.11
N LYS A 462 -8.26 30.40 -23.03
CA LYS A 462 -7.73 31.04 -21.81
C LYS A 462 -8.74 30.97 -20.67
N ILE A 463 -8.33 30.46 -19.52
CA ILE A 463 -9.15 30.40 -18.31
C ILE A 463 -9.29 31.81 -17.73
N THR A 464 -10.53 32.23 -17.51
CA THR A 464 -10.88 33.52 -16.88
C THR A 464 -11.26 33.36 -15.40
N ALA A 465 -11.95 32.28 -15.06
CA ALA A 465 -12.40 31.97 -13.70
C ALA A 465 -12.50 30.46 -13.47
N VAL A 466 -12.23 30.04 -12.23
CA VAL A 466 -12.46 28.67 -11.78
C VAL A 466 -13.08 28.68 -10.39
N GLU A 467 -14.13 27.88 -10.21
CA GLU A 467 -14.72 27.56 -8.91
C GLU A 467 -14.68 26.05 -8.68
N ILE A 468 -14.09 25.61 -7.57
CA ILE A 468 -13.95 24.19 -7.21
C ILE A 468 -14.44 23.98 -5.79
N LYS A 469 -15.35 23.02 -5.60
CA LYS A 469 -15.76 22.56 -4.27
C LYS A 469 -15.54 21.07 -4.16
N THR A 470 -14.64 20.66 -3.28
CA THR A 470 -14.37 19.23 -3.02
C THR A 470 -14.82 18.84 -1.63
N LEU A 471 -15.55 17.72 -1.55
CA LEU A 471 -15.96 17.08 -0.32
C LEU A 471 -15.38 15.67 -0.26
N SER A 472 -14.53 15.43 0.73
CA SER A 472 -13.83 14.17 0.93
C SER A 472 -14.30 13.48 2.19
N ASP A 473 -14.56 12.18 2.08
CA ASP A 473 -14.86 11.33 3.22
C ASP A 473 -13.56 10.92 3.95
N GLY A 474 -13.42 11.40 5.19
CA GLY A 474 -12.30 11.10 6.09
C GLY A 474 -12.47 9.80 6.87
N GLY A 475 -13.64 9.17 6.85
CA GLY A 475 -13.97 8.02 7.68
C GLY A 475 -14.05 8.37 9.17
N ALA A 476 -13.94 7.35 10.02
CA ALA A 476 -14.18 7.47 11.46
C ALA A 476 -13.14 8.28 12.25
N TYR A 477 -11.93 8.45 11.71
CA TYR A 477 -10.81 9.12 12.39
C TYR A 477 -10.06 10.02 11.43
N GLY A 478 -9.49 11.10 11.96
CA GLY A 478 -8.94 12.19 11.16
C GLY A 478 -7.73 11.75 10.37
N CYS A 479 -6.92 10.82 10.90
CA CYS A 479 -5.68 10.33 10.30
C CYS A 479 -4.90 11.48 9.62
N SER A 480 -4.72 11.38 8.30
CA SER A 480 -4.04 12.40 7.48
C SER A 480 -4.99 13.38 6.76
N THR A 481 -6.29 13.38 7.06
CA THR A 481 -7.33 14.17 6.37
C THR A 481 -7.00 15.66 6.29
N GLU A 482 -6.55 16.29 7.38
CA GLU A 482 -6.14 17.71 7.34
C GLU A 482 -5.01 17.93 6.31
N GLY A 483 -3.97 17.10 6.33
CA GLY A 483 -2.86 17.19 5.40
C GLY A 483 -3.33 16.99 3.95
N VAL A 484 -4.19 16.01 3.70
CA VAL A 484 -4.71 15.68 2.37
C VAL A 484 -5.54 16.85 1.83
N MET A 485 -6.42 17.45 2.64
CA MET A 485 -7.23 18.61 2.22
C MET A 485 -6.35 19.81 1.89
N ARG A 486 -5.24 19.97 2.62
CA ARG A 486 -4.28 21.06 2.40
C ARG A 486 -3.54 20.88 1.08
N LYS A 487 -3.10 19.67 0.77
CA LYS A 487 -2.45 19.39 -0.52
C LYS A 487 -3.43 19.47 -1.69
N ALA A 488 -4.65 18.97 -1.53
CA ALA A 488 -5.73 19.14 -2.50
C ALA A 488 -5.96 20.64 -2.80
N ALA A 489 -6.04 21.50 -1.79
CA ALA A 489 -6.20 22.94 -2.00
C ALA A 489 -5.01 23.59 -2.73
N ILE A 490 -3.78 23.18 -2.40
CA ILE A 490 -2.56 23.76 -2.98
C ILE A 490 -2.35 23.34 -4.44
N LEU A 491 -2.74 22.12 -4.81
CA LEU A 491 -2.46 21.55 -6.14
C LEU A 491 -3.70 21.46 -7.03
N GLY A 492 -4.88 21.58 -6.44
CA GLY A 492 -6.11 21.14 -7.08
C GLY A 492 -6.57 21.96 -8.27
N ALA A 493 -6.13 23.22 -8.42
CA ALA A 493 -6.41 24.01 -9.61
C ALA A 493 -5.49 23.67 -10.81
N GLY A 494 -4.63 22.66 -10.67
CA GLY A 494 -3.70 22.22 -11.70
C GLY A 494 -2.50 23.16 -11.89
N PRO A 495 -1.60 22.83 -12.83
CA PRO A 495 -0.41 23.62 -13.14
C PRO A 495 -0.71 24.84 -14.03
N TYR A 496 -1.84 25.52 -13.79
CA TYR A 496 -2.37 26.56 -14.66
C TYR A 496 -2.38 27.95 -14.00
N TYR A 497 -2.01 28.97 -14.77
CA TYR A 497 -2.20 30.35 -14.42
C TYR A 497 -3.68 30.74 -14.50
N ILE A 498 -4.30 30.84 -13.33
CA ILE A 498 -5.70 31.25 -13.14
C ILE A 498 -5.72 32.55 -12.33
N GLU A 499 -6.31 33.60 -12.90
CA GLU A 499 -6.38 34.92 -12.27
C GLU A 499 -7.46 34.96 -11.19
N ASN A 500 -8.64 34.40 -11.46
CA ASN A 500 -9.79 34.38 -10.57
C ASN A 500 -10.11 32.95 -10.15
N LEU A 501 -9.85 32.60 -8.89
CA LEU A 501 -10.06 31.27 -8.34
C LEU A 501 -10.79 31.33 -7.00
N LYS A 502 -11.82 30.51 -6.88
CA LYS A 502 -12.46 30.15 -5.62
C LYS A 502 -12.38 28.64 -5.44
N MET A 503 -11.71 28.17 -4.39
CA MET A 503 -11.63 26.75 -4.09
C MET A 503 -11.96 26.47 -2.62
N ASP A 504 -12.78 25.45 -2.39
CA ASP A 504 -13.12 24.95 -1.05
C ASP A 504 -12.82 23.46 -0.99
N THR A 505 -11.85 23.07 -0.16
CA THR A 505 -11.58 21.66 0.13
C THR A 505 -12.03 21.29 1.53
N ILE A 506 -12.89 20.29 1.64
CA ILE A 506 -13.57 19.93 2.89
C ILE A 506 -13.39 18.44 3.13
N GLY A 507 -12.88 18.07 4.31
CA GLY A 507 -12.81 16.70 4.80
C GLY A 507 -13.74 16.53 6.00
N VAL A 508 -14.54 15.45 6.00
CA VAL A 508 -15.55 15.18 7.04
C VAL A 508 -15.39 13.80 7.68
N TYR A 509 -15.83 13.67 8.93
CA TYR A 509 -15.98 12.39 9.61
C TYR A 509 -17.22 11.63 9.12
N THR A 510 -17.10 10.31 8.97
CA THR A 510 -18.20 9.37 8.70
C THR A 510 -17.97 8.06 9.48
N ASN A 511 -18.86 7.08 9.39
CA ASN A 511 -18.67 5.73 9.93
C ASN A 511 -17.97 4.76 8.95
N ASN A 512 -17.49 5.26 7.82
CA ASN A 512 -16.69 4.45 6.89
C ASN A 512 -15.29 4.19 7.47
N THR A 513 -14.58 3.21 6.91
CA THR A 513 -13.16 2.96 7.23
C THR A 513 -12.37 4.27 7.12
N PRO A 514 -11.52 4.60 8.11
CA PRO A 514 -10.72 5.82 8.08
C PRO A 514 -9.98 6.03 6.75
N SER A 515 -9.91 7.28 6.30
CA SER A 515 -9.13 7.67 5.12
C SER A 515 -7.90 8.45 5.55
N GLY A 516 -6.79 8.21 4.87
CA GLY A 516 -5.48 8.69 5.27
C GLY A 516 -4.54 8.89 4.09
N ALA A 517 -3.25 8.82 4.36
CA ALA A 517 -2.24 9.07 3.36
C ALA A 517 -2.27 8.02 2.25
N PHE A 518 -2.31 8.43 0.99
CA PHE A 518 -2.06 7.57 -0.17
C PHE A 518 -1.16 8.34 -1.15
N ARG A 519 -0.16 7.69 -1.76
CA ARG A 519 0.69 8.26 -2.82
C ARG A 519 -0.08 9.15 -3.80
N SER A 520 0.37 10.39 -4.00
CA SER A 520 -0.31 11.56 -4.61
C SER A 520 -1.10 12.46 -3.64
N PHE A 521 -1.24 12.05 -2.38
CA PHE A 521 -1.66 12.80 -1.20
C PHE A 521 -2.54 14.03 -1.48
N GLY A 522 -3.82 13.80 -1.79
CA GLY A 522 -4.83 14.83 -2.07
C GLY A 522 -4.83 15.37 -3.49
N ALA A 523 -3.69 15.38 -4.18
CA ALA A 523 -3.57 15.95 -5.52
C ALA A 523 -4.39 15.17 -6.56
N LEU A 524 -4.32 13.83 -6.56
CA LEU A 524 -4.98 13.01 -7.58
C LEU A 524 -6.49 13.21 -7.65
N GLN A 525 -7.16 13.36 -6.50
CA GLN A 525 -8.61 13.53 -6.49
C GLN A 525 -9.05 14.84 -7.15
N THR A 526 -8.31 15.93 -6.88
CA THR A 526 -8.58 17.23 -7.49
C THR A 526 -8.08 17.33 -8.92
N GLU A 527 -6.90 16.79 -9.21
CA GLU A 527 -6.30 16.83 -10.55
C GLU A 527 -7.06 15.95 -11.54
N PHE A 528 -7.68 14.85 -11.10
CA PHE A 528 -8.62 14.11 -11.93
C PHE A 528 -9.74 15.03 -12.45
N ALA A 529 -10.41 15.77 -11.56
CA ALA A 529 -11.45 16.72 -11.96
C ALA A 529 -10.91 17.84 -12.85
N THR A 530 -9.77 18.44 -12.48
CA THR A 530 -9.16 19.54 -13.25
C THR A 530 -8.77 19.10 -14.65
N GLU A 531 -8.06 17.99 -14.80
CA GLU A 531 -7.59 17.52 -16.11
C GLU A 531 -8.72 16.98 -16.98
N SER A 532 -9.75 16.36 -16.38
CA SER A 532 -10.97 16.01 -17.11
C SER A 532 -11.72 17.26 -17.58
N MET A 533 -11.81 18.30 -16.75
CA MET A 533 -12.43 19.56 -17.14
C MET A 533 -11.68 20.28 -18.28
N MET A 534 -10.35 20.20 -18.30
CA MET A 534 -9.54 20.71 -19.41
C MET A 534 -9.83 20.00 -20.73
N ASP A 535 -10.08 18.68 -20.72
CA ASP A 535 -10.45 17.93 -21.92
C ASP A 535 -11.88 18.25 -22.38
N LEU A 536 -12.84 18.39 -21.44
CA LEU A 536 -14.20 18.83 -21.76
C LEU A 536 -14.22 20.26 -22.34
N ALA A 537 -13.35 21.15 -21.84
CA ALA A 537 -13.15 22.48 -22.39
C ALA A 537 -12.58 22.44 -23.81
N SER A 538 -11.59 21.58 -24.05
CA SER A 538 -11.00 21.33 -25.37
C SER A 538 -12.07 20.91 -26.38
N GLU A 539 -12.94 19.97 -26.02
CA GLU A 539 -14.03 19.51 -26.88
C GLU A 539 -15.01 20.65 -27.21
N LYS A 540 -15.50 21.36 -26.19
CA LYS A 540 -16.52 22.43 -26.38
C LYS A 540 -16.01 23.63 -27.16
N LEU A 541 -14.72 23.94 -27.07
CA LEU A 541 -14.08 25.03 -27.83
C LEU A 541 -13.50 24.56 -29.16
N ASN A 542 -13.56 23.25 -29.47
CA ASN A 542 -12.90 22.64 -30.61
C ASN A 542 -11.40 23.01 -30.69
N LEU A 543 -10.73 23.02 -29.54
CA LEU A 543 -9.30 23.29 -29.39
C LEU A 543 -8.54 22.01 -29.10
N ASP A 544 -7.29 21.93 -29.55
CA ASP A 544 -6.42 20.80 -29.21
C ASP A 544 -6.13 20.73 -27.70
N PRO A 545 -6.17 19.54 -27.07
CA PRO A 545 -5.99 19.39 -25.63
C PRO A 545 -4.58 19.75 -25.14
N PHE A 546 -3.54 19.69 -25.99
CA PHE A 546 -2.22 20.23 -25.66
C PHE A 546 -2.24 21.75 -25.74
N GLU A 547 -2.85 22.33 -26.77
CA GLU A 547 -2.88 23.79 -26.95
C GLU A 547 -3.63 24.52 -25.84
N ILE A 548 -4.81 24.04 -25.43
CA ILE A 548 -5.54 24.65 -24.32
C ILE A 548 -4.73 24.59 -23.01
N ARG A 549 -3.95 23.53 -22.78
CA ARG A 549 -3.05 23.42 -21.63
C ARG A 549 -1.88 24.40 -21.74
N ARG A 550 -1.27 24.56 -22.92
CA ARG A 550 -0.17 25.52 -23.19
C ARG A 550 -0.59 26.97 -22.94
N VAL A 551 -1.79 27.35 -23.38
CA VAL A 551 -2.34 28.71 -23.17
C VAL A 551 -2.44 29.06 -21.68
N ASN A 552 -2.70 28.06 -20.84
CA ASN A 552 -2.92 28.23 -19.41
C ASN A 552 -1.73 27.82 -18.53
N ALA A 553 -0.76 27.08 -19.06
CA ALA A 553 0.41 26.59 -18.33
C ALA A 553 1.17 27.69 -17.58
N PHE A 554 1.58 27.39 -16.35
CA PHE A 554 2.47 28.26 -15.58
C PHE A 554 3.78 28.55 -16.31
N LYS A 555 4.26 29.78 -16.14
CA LYS A 555 5.53 30.30 -16.61
C LYS A 555 6.40 30.76 -15.44
N LYS A 556 7.71 30.89 -15.69
CA LYS A 556 8.63 31.49 -14.72
C LYS A 556 8.15 32.91 -14.37
N GLY A 557 8.07 33.21 -13.08
CA GLY A 557 7.61 34.49 -12.56
C GLY A 557 6.13 34.53 -12.20
N ASP A 558 5.33 33.57 -12.66
CA ASP A 558 3.92 33.48 -12.32
C ASP A 558 3.70 33.27 -10.82
N LEU A 559 2.53 33.72 -10.36
CA LEU A 559 2.02 33.44 -9.02
C LEU A 559 1.01 32.30 -9.08
N THR A 560 1.24 31.25 -8.29
CA THR A 560 0.24 30.20 -8.05
C THR A 560 -1.04 30.79 -7.45
N HIS A 561 -2.12 30.02 -7.38
CA HIS A 561 -3.33 30.44 -6.68
C HIS A 561 -3.15 30.63 -5.17
N THR A 562 -2.09 30.05 -4.60
CA THR A 562 -1.63 30.29 -3.23
C THR A 562 -0.61 31.44 -3.11
N LYS A 563 -0.43 32.22 -4.18
CA LYS A 563 0.47 33.39 -4.27
C LYS A 563 1.97 33.07 -4.16
N GLN A 564 2.38 31.82 -4.40
CA GLN A 564 3.79 31.47 -4.49
C GLN A 564 4.34 31.92 -5.84
N LYS A 565 5.44 32.67 -5.84
CA LYS A 565 6.17 33.03 -7.07
C LYS A 565 7.01 31.86 -7.55
N LEU A 566 6.82 31.47 -8.81
CA LEU A 566 7.54 30.37 -9.44
C LEU A 566 8.90 30.84 -9.97
N ASN A 567 9.98 30.23 -9.49
CA ASN A 567 11.34 30.49 -9.98
C ASN A 567 11.66 29.74 -11.28
N SER A 568 10.91 28.67 -11.56
CA SER A 568 10.95 27.88 -12.79
C SER A 568 9.59 27.23 -13.02
N ALA A 569 9.28 26.93 -14.29
CA ALA A 569 8.13 26.13 -14.70
C ALA A 569 8.51 25.35 -15.95
N SER A 570 8.26 24.05 -15.97
CA SER A 570 8.69 23.14 -17.04
C SER A 570 7.51 22.44 -17.74
N ILE A 571 6.27 22.79 -17.40
CA ILE A 571 5.08 22.14 -17.94
C ILE A 571 5.02 22.19 -19.47
N ASN A 572 5.37 23.32 -20.10
CA ASN A 572 5.41 23.41 -21.56
C ASN A 572 6.48 22.49 -22.17
N ASN A 573 7.67 22.42 -21.57
CA ASN A 573 8.71 21.49 -22.03
C ASN A 573 8.24 20.03 -21.92
N VAL A 574 7.47 19.70 -20.87
CA VAL A 574 6.89 18.37 -20.68
C VAL A 574 5.81 18.10 -21.73
N LEU A 575 4.92 19.05 -22.00
CA LEU A 575 3.89 18.93 -23.03
C LEU A 575 4.51 18.75 -24.43
N ASP A 576 5.53 19.54 -24.77
CA ASP A 576 6.21 19.46 -26.07
C ASP A 576 6.92 18.12 -26.29
N GLU A 577 7.52 17.57 -25.24
CA GLU A 577 8.16 16.27 -25.34
C GLU A 577 7.14 15.13 -25.33
N LEU A 578 6.08 15.24 -24.53
CA LEU A 578 5.01 14.26 -24.49
C LEU A 578 4.29 14.17 -25.85
N GLU A 579 3.94 15.30 -26.47
CA GLU A 579 3.28 15.34 -27.79
C GLU A 579 4.09 14.58 -28.85
N LYS A 580 5.42 14.75 -28.83
CA LYS A 580 6.33 14.03 -29.74
C LYS A 580 6.38 12.53 -29.42
N LEU A 581 6.56 12.18 -28.15
CA LEU A 581 6.74 10.79 -27.72
C LEU A 581 5.47 9.95 -27.92
N CYS A 582 4.29 10.54 -27.69
CA CYS A 582 3.03 9.85 -27.92
C CYS A 582 2.54 9.93 -29.38
N LYS A 583 3.29 10.63 -30.26
CA LYS A 583 2.93 10.84 -31.67
C LYS A 583 1.50 11.38 -31.79
N TRP A 584 1.20 12.42 -31.02
CA TRP A 584 -0.16 12.97 -30.94
C TRP A 584 -0.65 13.49 -32.30
N ASP A 585 -1.85 13.06 -32.69
CA ASP A 585 -2.56 13.62 -33.84
C ASP A 585 -3.24 14.92 -33.42
N LYS A 586 -2.79 16.05 -33.99
CA LYS A 586 -3.35 17.36 -33.68
C LYS A 586 -4.84 17.43 -33.99
N GLY A 587 -5.59 18.06 -33.09
CA GLY A 587 -7.03 18.27 -33.26
C GLY A 587 -7.74 18.35 -31.92
N SER A 588 -8.99 18.76 -31.94
CA SER A 588 -9.82 18.74 -30.73
C SER A 588 -9.91 17.34 -30.16
N SER A 589 -10.10 17.25 -28.85
CA SER A 589 -10.41 15.99 -28.18
C SER A 589 -11.77 15.49 -28.68
N ASN A 590 -11.79 14.77 -29.80
CA ASN A 590 -12.92 13.91 -30.10
C ASN A 590 -12.72 12.68 -29.23
N HIS A 591 -13.56 12.51 -28.20
CA HIS A 591 -13.65 11.24 -27.51
C HIS A 591 -13.65 10.13 -28.54
N ARG A 592 -12.55 9.36 -28.60
CA ARG A 592 -12.40 8.10 -29.33
C ARG A 592 -13.42 7.97 -30.47
N GLY A 593 -13.06 8.36 -31.70
CA GLY A 593 -13.85 7.90 -32.85
C GLY A 593 -14.12 6.39 -32.73
N GLU A 594 -15.19 5.88 -33.37
CA GLU A 594 -15.56 4.44 -33.26
C GLU A 594 -14.37 3.49 -33.48
N GLU A 595 -13.38 3.93 -34.27
CA GLU A 595 -12.09 3.28 -34.43
C GLU A 595 -10.97 4.02 -33.69
N ARG A 596 -10.33 3.29 -32.75
CA ARG A 596 -9.06 3.67 -32.14
C ARG A 596 -7.91 3.44 -33.14
N LYS A 597 -7.57 4.47 -33.91
CA LYS A 597 -6.49 4.42 -34.93
C LYS A 597 -5.12 4.05 -34.36
N ASP A 598 -4.89 4.32 -33.07
CA ASP A 598 -3.67 3.97 -32.38
C ASP A 598 -3.52 2.44 -32.19
N LEU A 599 -4.60 1.66 -32.06
CA LEU A 599 -4.53 0.22 -31.72
C LEU A 599 -3.70 -0.62 -32.70
N ASN A 600 -3.54 -0.17 -33.95
CA ASN A 600 -2.77 -0.85 -34.99
C ASN A 600 -1.39 -0.20 -35.24
N SER A 601 -0.96 0.75 -34.39
CA SER A 601 0.40 1.31 -34.45
C SER A 601 1.43 0.23 -34.10
N PRO A 602 2.60 0.19 -34.77
CA PRO A 602 3.70 -0.71 -34.40
C PRO A 602 4.19 -0.55 -32.95
N ASP A 603 3.91 0.60 -32.33
CA ASP A 603 4.28 0.91 -30.95
C ASP A 603 3.23 0.46 -29.93
N ASN A 604 2.01 0.16 -30.38
CA ASN A 604 0.96 -0.33 -29.52
C ASN A 604 1.02 -1.86 -29.41
N ARG A 605 0.80 -2.36 -28.19
CA ARG A 605 0.70 -3.80 -27.96
C ARG A 605 -0.49 -4.32 -28.76
N GLU A 606 -0.28 -5.39 -29.54
CA GLU A 606 -1.39 -6.15 -30.09
C GLU A 606 -2.40 -6.47 -28.99
N SER A 607 -3.69 -6.35 -29.31
CA SER A 607 -4.76 -6.67 -28.37
C SER A 607 -4.48 -8.04 -27.77
N CYS A 608 -4.46 -8.13 -26.44
CA CYS A 608 -4.33 -9.42 -25.77
C CYS A 608 -5.47 -10.31 -26.23
N THR A 609 -5.19 -11.34 -27.02
CA THR A 609 -6.20 -12.32 -27.41
C THR A 609 -6.64 -13.07 -26.16
N LEU A 610 -7.85 -12.76 -25.70
CA LEU A 610 -8.58 -13.57 -24.74
C LEU A 610 -8.52 -15.03 -25.21
N GLY A 611 -7.85 -15.89 -24.44
CA GLY A 611 -7.71 -17.31 -24.78
C GLY A 611 -6.37 -17.75 -25.37
N ALA A 612 -5.34 -16.89 -25.46
CA ALA A 612 -3.97 -17.35 -25.73
C ALA A 612 -3.50 -18.47 -24.75
N ARG A 613 -4.11 -18.52 -23.55
CA ARG A 613 -4.00 -19.60 -22.56
C ARG A 613 -4.50 -20.98 -23.02
N LEU A 614 -5.30 -21.07 -24.08
CA LEU A 614 -5.98 -22.33 -24.47
C LEU A 614 -5.33 -23.03 -25.67
N GLU A 615 -4.73 -22.29 -26.60
CA GLU A 615 -4.16 -22.91 -27.81
C GLU A 615 -2.81 -23.58 -27.55
N THR A 616 -1.92 -22.97 -26.77
CA THR A 616 -0.59 -23.54 -26.45
C THR A 616 -0.66 -24.69 -25.44
N ILE A 617 -1.70 -24.76 -24.60
CA ILE A 617 -1.90 -25.91 -23.70
C ILE A 617 -2.35 -27.15 -24.50
N ARG A 618 -3.17 -26.98 -25.56
CA ARG A 618 -3.60 -28.11 -26.41
C ARG A 618 -2.44 -28.79 -27.14
N SER A 619 -1.39 -28.06 -27.51
CA SER A 619 -0.21 -28.64 -28.18
C SER A 619 0.81 -29.27 -27.23
N ARG A 620 0.80 -28.92 -25.93
CA ARG A 620 1.69 -29.50 -24.90
C ARG A 620 1.11 -30.75 -24.22
N VAL A 621 -0.19 -31.01 -24.34
CA VAL A 621 -0.86 -32.23 -23.80
C VAL A 621 -0.92 -33.37 -24.85
N THR A 622 -0.56 -33.11 -26.10
CA THR A 622 -0.61 -34.08 -27.22
C THR A 622 0.77 -34.51 -27.75
N LYS A 623 1.86 -34.34 -26.98
CA LYS A 623 3.18 -34.89 -27.33
C LYS A 623 3.85 -35.60 -26.17
#